data_AF-A0A434L725-F1
#
_entry.id   AF-A0A434L725-F1
#
_cell.length_a   1.000
_cell.length_b   1.000
_cell.length_c   1.000
_cell.angle_alpha   90.00
_cell.angle_beta   90.00
_cell.angle_gamma   90.00
#
_symmetry.space_group_name_H-M   'P 1'
#
loop_
_entity.id
_entity.type
_entity.pdbx_description
1 polymer ?
#
loop_
_entity_poly.entity_id
_entity_poly.type
_entity_poly.pdbx_seq_one_letter_code
_entity_poly.pdbx_strand_id
1 'polypeptide(L)'
;IITFISASGGAGATTLALSAAEFLASKSTERAASTCLVDLDFQSANCGAYLNLFNQFDLAGIIGQPERLDVELMDVIRLSRPSGLTLYSFERPQLPFEPQGANFVFRLLDLVAYRFDDIVIDRTGRRRGPAAGT
;
A
#
# COMPACT_ATOMS: atom_id res chain seq x y z
N ILE A 1 6.58 -7.61 -9.79
CA ILE A 1 5.79 -6.39 -9.45
C ILE A 1 4.73 -6.17 -10.51
N ILE A 2 3.47 -6.02 -10.10
CA ILE A 2 2.32 -5.70 -10.95
C ILE A 2 1.67 -4.44 -10.38
N THR A 3 1.43 -3.42 -11.21
CA THR A 3 0.83 -2.16 -10.75
C THR A 3 -0.49 -1.92 -11.47
N PHE A 4 -1.53 -1.67 -10.68
CA PHE A 4 -2.85 -1.26 -11.16
C PHE A 4 -2.94 0.26 -11.02
N ILE A 5 -3.25 0.93 -12.14
CA ILE A 5 -3.43 2.39 -12.18
C ILE A 5 -4.83 2.67 -12.73
N SER A 6 -5.62 3.42 -11.98
CA SER A 6 -6.97 3.75 -12.42
C SER A 6 -6.97 4.79 -13.54
N ALA A 7 -7.67 4.50 -14.64
CA ALA A 7 -7.89 5.46 -15.74
C ALA A 7 -8.85 6.59 -15.35
N SER A 8 -9.82 6.30 -14.48
CA SER A 8 -10.79 7.25 -13.92
C SER A 8 -11.23 6.80 -12.53
N GLY A 9 -11.90 7.68 -11.77
CA GLY A 9 -12.60 7.25 -10.55
C GLY A 9 -13.64 6.18 -10.88
N GLY A 10 -13.73 5.12 -10.07
CA GLY A 10 -14.72 4.05 -10.24
C GLY A 10 -14.44 3.05 -11.36
N ALA A 11 -13.30 3.11 -12.05
CA ALA A 11 -12.94 2.16 -13.12
C ALA A 11 -12.61 0.74 -12.61
N GLY A 12 -12.63 0.50 -11.30
CA GLY A 12 -12.43 -0.82 -10.69
C GLY A 12 -10.96 -1.24 -10.51
N ALA A 13 -9.98 -0.34 -10.68
CA ALA A 13 -8.56 -0.67 -10.54
C ALA A 13 -8.23 -1.30 -9.17
N THR A 14 -8.69 -0.69 -8.08
CA THR A 14 -8.53 -1.23 -6.71
C THR A 14 -9.14 -2.62 -6.55
N THR A 15 -10.34 -2.85 -7.12
CA THR A 15 -11.00 -4.16 -7.08
C THR A 15 -10.20 -5.22 -7.84
N LEU A 16 -9.65 -4.87 -9.01
CA LEU A 16 -8.80 -5.76 -9.79
C LEU A 16 -7.47 -6.04 -9.06
N ALA A 17 -6.87 -5.02 -8.44
CA ALA A 17 -5.65 -5.17 -7.65
C ALA A 17 -5.85 -6.15 -6.48
N LEU A 18 -6.93 -5.98 -5.72
CA LEU A 18 -7.30 -6.87 -4.62
C LEU A 18 -7.52 -8.32 -5.11
N SER A 19 -8.29 -8.48 -6.19
CA SER A 19 -8.61 -9.80 -6.75
C SER A 19 -7.35 -10.51 -7.27
N ALA A 20 -6.45 -9.78 -7.93
CA ALA A 20 -5.18 -10.31 -8.39
C ALA A 20 -4.26 -10.71 -7.22
N ALA A 21 -4.18 -9.87 -6.18
CA ALA A 21 -3.37 -10.15 -5.00
C ALA A 21 -3.87 -11.39 -4.23
N GLU A 22 -5.18 -11.53 -4.04
CA GLU A 22 -5.79 -12.72 -3.43
C GLU A 22 -5.57 -13.99 -4.28
N PHE A 23 -5.70 -13.88 -5.61
CA PHE A 23 -5.41 -15.00 -6.49
C PHE A 23 -3.96 -15.47 -6.36
N LEU A 24 -2.99 -14.54 -6.41
CA LEU A 24 -1.57 -14.86 -6.25
C LEU A 24 -1.26 -15.47 -4.88
N ALA A 25 -1.79 -14.89 -3.80
CA ALA A 25 -1.63 -15.41 -2.45
C ALA A 25 -2.18 -16.85 -2.33
N SER A 26 -3.36 -17.13 -2.91
CA SER A 26 -3.98 -18.46 -2.87
C SER A 26 -3.20 -19.54 -3.60
N LYS A 27 -2.34 -19.17 -4.55
CA LYS A 27 -1.48 -20.09 -5.31
C LYS A 27 -0.17 -20.39 -4.62
N SER A 28 0.12 -19.71 -3.53
CA SER A 28 1.41 -19.78 -2.89
C SER A 28 1.35 -20.37 -1.47
N THR A 29 0.36 -21.22 -1.21
CA THR A 29 0.16 -21.94 0.06
C THR A 29 1.38 -22.77 0.50
N GLU A 30 2.33 -23.04 -0.40
CA GLU A 30 3.59 -23.73 -0.11
C GLU A 30 4.78 -22.78 0.20
N ARG A 31 4.63 -21.46 -0.03
CA ARG A 31 5.70 -20.47 0.21
C ARG A 31 5.23 -19.44 1.22
N ALA A 32 5.75 -19.53 2.44
CA ALA A 32 5.64 -18.46 3.42
C ALA A 32 6.25 -17.17 2.82
N ALA A 33 5.48 -16.07 2.79
CA ALA A 33 5.84 -14.74 2.28
C ALA A 33 5.72 -14.49 0.75
N SER A 34 4.71 -15.03 0.07
CA SER A 34 4.64 -14.86 -1.39
C SER A 34 4.15 -13.50 -1.89
N THR A 35 3.14 -12.91 -1.25
CA THR A 35 2.36 -11.85 -1.91
C THR A 35 2.05 -10.68 -1.00
N CYS A 36 2.41 -9.48 -1.46
CA CYS A 36 2.10 -8.21 -0.82
C CYS A 36 1.28 -7.32 -1.74
N LEU A 37 0.23 -6.70 -1.19
CA LEU A 37 -0.46 -5.57 -1.78
C LEU A 37 -0.03 -4.28 -1.07
N VAL A 38 0.42 -3.30 -1.84
CA VAL A 38 0.73 -1.95 -1.35
C VAL A 38 -0.29 -0.98 -1.93
N ASP A 39 -1.07 -0.34 -1.05
CA ASP A 39 -2.00 0.73 -1.40
C ASP A 39 -1.25 2.07 -1.34
N LEU A 40 -1.04 2.69 -2.50
CA LEU A 40 -0.40 4.00 -2.63
C LEU A 40 -1.41 5.15 -2.75
N ASP A 41 -2.70 4.89 -2.53
CA ASP A 41 -3.72 5.91 -2.35
C ASP A 41 -3.88 6.28 -0.86
N PHE A 42 -2.95 7.08 -0.37
CA PHE A 42 -2.92 7.56 1.01
C PHE A 42 -4.09 8.49 1.38
N GLN A 43 -4.95 8.90 0.43
CA GLN A 43 -6.09 9.76 0.73
C GLN A 43 -7.27 8.98 1.32
N SER A 44 -7.51 7.77 0.80
CA SER A 44 -8.68 6.98 1.17
C SER A 44 -8.37 5.57 1.65
N ALA A 45 -7.14 5.07 1.44
CA ALA A 45 -6.71 3.73 1.86
C ALA A 45 -7.74 2.65 1.46
N ASN A 46 -8.20 2.72 0.21
CA ASN A 46 -9.38 1.99 -0.25
C ASN A 46 -9.18 0.48 -0.10
N CYS A 47 -7.99 -0.06 -0.31
CA CYS A 47 -7.74 -1.49 -0.15
C CYS A 47 -8.07 -1.97 1.27
N GLY A 48 -7.64 -1.22 2.29
CA GLY A 48 -7.97 -1.50 3.68
C GLY A 48 -9.47 -1.44 3.94
N ALA A 49 -10.14 -0.39 3.45
CA ALA A 49 -11.59 -0.23 3.59
C ALA A 49 -12.38 -1.37 2.93
N TYR A 50 -12.03 -1.77 1.70
CA TYR A 50 -12.66 -2.89 0.99
C TYR A 50 -12.52 -4.23 1.74
N LEU A 51 -11.38 -4.44 2.41
CA LEU A 51 -11.11 -5.67 3.16
C LEU A 51 -11.54 -5.60 4.64
N ASN A 52 -12.12 -4.47 5.07
CA ASN A 52 -12.44 -4.17 6.46
C ASN A 52 -11.22 -4.34 7.40
N LEU A 53 -10.06 -3.86 6.95
CA LEU A 53 -8.79 -3.88 7.68
C LEU A 53 -8.25 -2.46 7.77
N PHE A 54 -7.97 -2.00 8.98
CA PHE A 54 -7.51 -0.64 9.24
C PHE A 54 -6.23 -0.67 10.05
N ASN A 55 -5.22 0.05 9.58
CA ASN A 55 -4.01 0.25 10.35
C ASN A 55 -4.20 1.44 11.31
N GLN A 56 -4.00 1.22 12.61
CA GLN A 56 -4.11 2.24 13.65
C GLN A 56 -2.76 2.83 14.09
N PHE A 57 -1.67 2.41 13.44
CA PHE A 57 -0.33 2.86 13.76
C PHE A 57 -0.13 4.31 13.33
N ASP A 58 0.38 5.14 14.24
CA ASP A 58 0.74 6.53 13.92
C ASP A 58 2.06 6.57 13.14
N LEU A 59 1.96 6.84 11.84
CA LEU A 59 3.11 6.94 10.95
C LEU A 59 3.86 8.27 11.06
N ALA A 60 3.38 9.29 11.78
CA ALA A 60 3.99 10.63 11.76
C ALA A 60 5.48 10.62 12.15
N GLY A 61 5.83 9.87 13.21
CA GLY A 61 7.21 9.75 13.66
C GLY A 61 8.13 8.98 12.69
N ILE A 62 7.56 8.10 11.86
CA ILE A 62 8.29 7.31 10.87
C ILE A 62 8.42 8.05 9.56
N ILE A 63 7.39 8.77 9.12
CA ILE A 63 7.47 9.62 7.93
C ILE A 63 8.52 10.71 8.16
N GLY A 64 8.61 11.31 9.35
CA GLY A 64 9.65 12.28 9.67
C GLY A 64 11.08 11.73 9.67
N GLN A 65 11.25 10.42 9.83
CA GLN A 65 12.53 9.69 9.90
C GLN A 65 12.43 8.34 9.15
N PRO A 66 12.33 8.33 7.81
CA PRO A 66 12.04 7.13 7.02
C PRO A 66 13.00 5.97 7.25
N GLU A 67 14.25 6.24 7.63
CA GLU A 67 15.26 5.24 7.99
C GLU A 67 14.85 4.33 9.15
N ARG A 68 13.91 4.77 9.99
CA ARG A 68 13.31 3.96 11.07
C ARG A 68 12.30 2.94 10.57
N LEU A 69 11.90 3.01 9.31
CA LEU A 69 11.15 1.93 8.68
C LEU A 69 12.13 0.80 8.34
N ASP A 70 12.03 -0.29 9.08
CA ASP A 70 12.81 -1.52 8.94
C ASP A 70 11.89 -2.74 8.83
N VAL A 71 12.50 -3.93 8.76
CA VAL A 71 11.81 -5.21 8.55
C VAL A 71 10.90 -5.53 9.75
N GLU A 72 11.35 -5.23 10.95
CA GLU A 72 10.61 -5.44 12.20
C GLU A 72 9.39 -4.53 12.29
N LEU A 73 9.55 -3.25 11.99
CA LEU A 73 8.43 -2.31 11.97
C LEU A 73 7.45 -2.64 10.85
N MET A 74 7.92 -3.14 9.71
CA MET A 74 7.06 -3.65 8.66
C MET A 74 6.12 -4.75 9.18
N ASP A 75 6.61 -5.65 10.03
CA ASP A 75 5.78 -6.68 10.65
C ASP A 75 4.76 -6.14 11.66
N VAL A 76 5.07 -5.01 12.32
CA VAL A 76 4.14 -4.32 13.22
C VAL A 76 3.01 -3.64 12.45
N ILE A 77 3.33 -3.02 11.31
CA ILE A 77 2.37 -2.21 10.55
C ILE A 77 1.70 -2.99 9.41
N ARG A 78 1.93 -4.29 9.28
CA ARG A 78 1.27 -5.09 8.24
C ARG A 78 -0.18 -5.38 8.63
N LEU A 79 -1.04 -5.38 7.63
CA LEU A 79 -2.35 -6.01 7.69
C LEU A 79 -2.22 -7.40 7.04
N SER A 80 -2.94 -8.40 7.56
CA SER A 80 -2.84 -9.78 7.05
C SER A 80 -4.21 -10.41 6.84
N ARG A 81 -4.31 -11.25 5.81
CA ARG A 81 -5.48 -12.07 5.51
C ARG A 81 -5.18 -13.56 5.72
N PRO A 82 -6.20 -14.40 6.02
CA PRO A 82 -6.01 -15.85 6.15
C PRO A 82 -5.47 -16.54 4.89
N SER A 83 -5.63 -15.93 3.71
CA SER A 83 -5.06 -16.42 2.44
C SER A 83 -3.53 -16.34 2.36
N GLY A 84 -2.88 -15.68 3.32
CA GLY A 84 -1.44 -15.38 3.29
C GLY A 84 -1.12 -14.04 2.63
N LEU A 85 -2.13 -13.30 2.15
CA LEU A 85 -1.94 -11.95 1.62
C LEU A 85 -1.53 -10.97 2.73
N THR A 86 -0.41 -10.28 2.49
CA THR A 86 0.03 -9.14 3.31
C THR A 86 -0.38 -7.83 2.64
N LEU A 87 -0.88 -6.87 3.42
CA LEU A 87 -1.33 -5.57 2.95
C LEU A 87 -0.64 -4.44 3.72
N TYR A 88 -0.16 -3.43 2.99
CA TYR A 88 0.23 -2.14 3.52
C TYR A 88 -0.70 -1.07 2.96
N SER A 89 -1.57 -0.55 3.82
CA SER A 89 -2.61 0.42 3.45
C SER A 89 -2.82 1.38 4.62
N PHE A 90 -2.67 2.68 4.36
CA PHE A 90 -2.69 3.71 5.39
C PHE A 90 -3.41 4.94 4.91
N GLU A 91 -4.30 5.49 5.74
CA GLU A 91 -4.89 6.79 5.49
C GLU A 91 -3.94 7.87 6.03
N ARG A 92 -3.20 8.52 5.12
CA ARG A 92 -2.31 9.64 5.43
C ARG A 92 -2.41 10.72 4.34
N PRO A 93 -3.51 11.50 4.29
CA PRO A 93 -3.76 12.45 3.21
C PRO A 93 -2.68 13.55 3.07
N GLN A 94 -1.94 13.82 4.15
CA GLN A 94 -0.87 14.81 4.18
C GLN A 94 0.46 14.31 3.61
N LEU A 95 0.66 12.98 3.49
CA LEU A 95 1.93 12.37 3.10
C LEU A 95 2.53 12.96 1.81
N PRO A 96 1.76 13.23 0.74
CA PRO A 96 2.32 13.82 -0.49
C PRO A 96 2.93 15.22 -0.30
N PHE A 97 2.60 15.91 0.79
CA PHE A 97 3.06 17.26 1.09
C PHE A 97 4.11 17.29 2.21
N GLU A 98 4.37 16.16 2.87
CA GLU A 98 5.39 16.06 3.91
C GLU A 98 6.79 16.01 3.28
N PRO A 99 7.80 16.75 3.82
CA PRO A 99 9.14 16.81 3.23
C PRO A 99 9.80 15.45 3.01
N GLN A 100 9.49 14.48 3.88
CA GLN A 100 10.04 13.13 3.86
C GLN A 100 9.05 12.09 3.31
N GLY A 101 7.87 12.50 2.84
CA GLY A 101 6.83 11.59 2.37
C GLY A 101 7.27 10.72 1.20
N ALA A 102 7.97 11.30 0.21
CA ALA A 102 8.53 10.53 -0.91
C ALA A 102 9.58 9.51 -0.45
N ASN A 103 10.46 9.89 0.47
CA ASN A 103 11.49 9.02 1.03
C ASN A 103 10.89 7.86 1.83
N PHE A 104 9.82 8.11 2.58
CA PHE A 104 9.03 7.06 3.23
C PHE A 104 8.47 6.06 2.20
N VAL A 105 7.86 6.55 1.11
CA VAL A 105 7.31 5.65 0.07
C VAL A 105 8.40 4.84 -0.59
N PHE A 106 9.55 5.43 -0.94
CA PHE A 106 10.67 4.68 -1.51
C PHE A 106 11.18 3.61 -0.55
N ARG A 107 11.37 3.96 0.73
CA ARG A 107 11.81 3.01 1.75
C ARG A 107 10.81 1.86 1.95
N LEU A 108 9.52 2.16 1.98
CA LEU A 108 8.46 1.15 2.02
C LEU A 108 8.56 0.19 0.83
N LEU A 109 8.70 0.73 -0.38
CA LEU A 109 8.79 -0.08 -1.60
C LEU A 109 10.09 -0.91 -1.65
N ASP A 110 11.22 -0.38 -1.17
CA ASP A 110 12.48 -1.12 -1.07
C ASP A 110 12.35 -2.32 -0.13
N LEU A 111 11.73 -2.14 1.03
CA LEU A 111 11.51 -3.22 2.01
C LEU A 111 10.51 -4.25 1.51
N VAL A 112 9.46 -3.82 0.80
CA VAL A 112 8.51 -4.73 0.17
C VAL A 112 9.21 -5.54 -0.94
N ALA A 113 10.00 -4.89 -1.79
CA ALA A 113 10.81 -5.55 -2.82
C ALA A 113 11.82 -6.56 -2.26
N TYR A 114 12.35 -6.29 -1.07
CA TYR A 114 13.25 -7.19 -0.37
C TYR A 114 12.55 -8.43 0.21
N ARG A 115 11.26 -8.32 0.60
CA ARG A 115 10.56 -9.36 1.39
C ARG A 115 9.60 -10.25 0.61
N PHE A 116 9.10 -9.81 -0.55
CA PHE A 116 8.00 -10.49 -1.23
C PHE A 116 8.32 -10.80 -2.69
N ASP A 117 7.95 -11.99 -3.13
CA ASP A 117 8.13 -12.44 -4.51
C ASP A 117 7.11 -11.75 -5.46
N ASP A 118 5.85 -11.75 -5.05
CA ASP A 118 4.73 -11.16 -5.76
C ASP A 118 4.31 -9.85 -5.08
N ILE A 119 4.46 -8.75 -5.81
CA ILE A 119 4.11 -7.43 -5.30
C ILE A 119 3.06 -6.85 -6.22
N VAL A 120 1.89 -6.60 -5.65
CA VAL A 120 0.79 -5.86 -6.28
C VAL A 120 0.78 -4.46 -5.71
N ILE A 121 0.70 -3.46 -6.58
CA ILE A 121 0.58 -2.06 -6.19
C ILE A 121 -0.76 -1.54 -6.69
N ASP A 122 -1.57 -0.99 -5.79
CA ASP A 122 -2.75 -0.19 -6.16
C ASP A 122 -2.40 1.29 -6.11
N ARG A 123 -2.76 2.02 -7.17
CA ARG A 123 -2.60 3.47 -7.23
C ARG A 123 -3.74 4.12 -7.99
N THR A 124 -4.36 5.12 -7.38
CA THR A 124 -5.31 5.96 -8.08
C THR A 124 -4.58 6.89 -9.06
N GLY A 125 -5.04 6.95 -10.32
CA GLY A 125 -4.46 7.82 -11.36
C GLY A 125 -4.83 9.29 -11.23
N ARG A 126 -5.51 9.70 -10.16
CA ARG A 126 -6.02 11.07 -9.99
C ARG A 126 -4.85 12.04 -9.80
N ARG A 127 -4.46 12.73 -10.89
CA ARG A 127 -3.75 14.00 -10.78
C ARG A 127 -4.75 15.04 -10.30
N ARG A 128 -4.76 15.34 -9.00
CA ARG A 128 -5.37 16.60 -8.56
C ARG A 128 -4.46 17.71 -9.09
N GLY A 129 -4.89 18.41 -10.14
CA GLY A 129 -4.30 19.70 -10.49
C GLY A 129 -4.42 20.65 -9.31
N PRO A 130 -3.63 21.75 -9.26
CA PRO A 130 -3.81 22.77 -8.23
C PRO A 130 -5.28 23.14 -8.17
N ALA A 131 -5.84 23.21 -6.96
CA ALA A 131 -7.22 23.64 -6.77
C ALA A 131 -7.38 24.96 -7.52
N ALA A 132 -8.29 25.00 -8.50
CA ALA A 132 -8.64 26.25 -9.15
C ALA A 132 -9.13 27.17 -8.04
N GLY A 133 -8.31 28.17 -7.71
CA GLY A 133 -8.66 29.20 -6.76
C GLY A 133 -9.91 29.91 -7.25
N THR A 134 -10.95 29.87 -6.44
CA THR A 134 -12.06 30.84 -6.46
C THR A 134 -11.84 31.83 -5.36
#